data_AF-A0AAV4PH03-F1
#
_entry.id   AF-A0AAV4PH03-F1
#
_cell.length_a   1.000
_cell.length_b   1.000
_cell.length_c   1.000
_cell.angle_alpha   90.00
_cell.angle_beta   90.00
_cell.angle_gamma   90.00
#
_symmetry.space_group_name_H-M   'P 1'
#
loop_
_entity.id
_entity.type
_entity.pdbx_description
1 polymer ?
#
loop_
_entity_poly.entity_id
_entity_poly.type
_entity_poly.pdbx_seq_one_letter_code
_entity_poly.pdbx_strand_id
1 'polypeptide(L)'
;MNSLLKNHRRKKKLLTICNNCKCPREAHDVCHEEFVNVCDRIGFQPSPEPSRHPISKEKTLSAGYSWVPPGLSSEKIEEYFNQLPSNLVPQLGTPGEKYRDRQLILQLPKQDLAAAYCKFLEKDFVKSFDDFVNTRNEMALDIGFVRDHLERDTECKNAPENCAWENFASWHQS
;
A
#
# COMPACT_ATOMS: atom_id res chain seq x y z
N MET A 1 0.45 26.33 -51.71
CA MET A 1 -0.15 25.02 -51.39
C MET A 1 0.65 24.39 -50.28
N ASN A 2 -0.07 23.85 -49.30
CA ASN A 2 0.38 23.43 -47.98
C ASN A 2 1.45 22.32 -47.99
N SER A 3 2.35 22.33 -47.02
CA SER A 3 2.55 21.13 -46.19
C SER A 3 3.22 21.49 -44.86
N LEU A 4 2.42 21.40 -43.80
CA LEU A 4 2.82 21.50 -42.40
C LEU A 4 3.85 20.42 -42.04
N LEU A 5 4.99 20.83 -41.50
CA LEU A 5 5.88 19.98 -40.70
C LEU A 5 5.09 19.44 -39.48
N LYS A 6 4.50 18.26 -39.64
CA LYS A 6 3.87 17.53 -38.54
C LYS A 6 4.98 17.00 -37.63
N ASN A 7 5.31 17.78 -36.61
CA ASN A 7 6.07 17.33 -35.45
C ASN A 7 5.32 16.19 -34.75
N HIS A 8 5.61 14.94 -35.16
CA HIS A 8 5.21 13.76 -34.41
C HIS A 8 6.07 13.65 -33.15
N ARG A 9 5.73 14.44 -32.12
CA ARG A 9 6.03 14.07 -30.73
C ARG A 9 5.42 12.68 -30.54
N ARG A 10 6.25 11.64 -30.61
CA ARG A 10 5.86 10.28 -30.22
C ARG A 10 5.32 10.39 -28.80
N LYS A 11 4.00 10.29 -28.63
CA LYS A 11 3.36 10.12 -27.33
C LYS A 11 3.97 8.85 -26.75
N LYS A 12 4.98 8.97 -25.87
CA LYS A 12 5.51 7.84 -25.08
C LYS A 12 4.31 7.24 -24.35
N LYS A 13 3.81 6.13 -24.87
CA LYS A 13 2.76 5.31 -24.28
C LYS A 13 3.24 4.98 -22.87
N LEU A 14 2.45 5.28 -21.84
CA LEU A 14 2.75 4.79 -20.50
C LEU A 14 2.69 3.27 -20.60
N LEU A 15 3.85 2.63 -20.65
CA LEU A 15 3.93 1.18 -20.60
C LEU A 15 3.76 0.82 -19.14
N THR A 16 2.59 0.32 -18.78
CA THR A 16 2.30 -0.42 -17.53
C THR A 16 3.05 -1.76 -17.48
N ILE A 17 3.80 -2.07 -18.54
CA ILE A 17 4.58 -3.28 -18.73
C ILE A 17 6.07 -2.96 -18.72
N CYS A 18 6.85 -3.88 -18.15
CA CYS A 18 8.29 -3.80 -18.13
C CYS A 18 8.88 -3.72 -19.54
N ASN A 19 9.84 -2.81 -19.76
CA ASN A 19 10.50 -2.70 -21.06
C ASN A 19 11.33 -3.95 -21.41
N ASN A 20 11.88 -4.64 -20.40
CA ASN A 20 12.66 -5.87 -20.56
C ASN A 20 11.77 -7.11 -20.63
N CYS A 21 10.95 -7.33 -19.61
CA CYS A 21 10.23 -8.60 -19.40
C CYS A 21 8.81 -8.60 -19.98
N LYS A 22 8.27 -7.45 -20.40
CA LYS A 22 6.88 -7.23 -20.86
C LYS A 22 5.77 -7.63 -19.88
N CYS A 23 6.10 -8.06 -18.67
CA CYS A 23 5.15 -8.35 -17.61
C CYS A 23 4.58 -7.05 -17.01
N PRO A 24 3.39 -7.10 -16.38
CA PRO A 24 2.86 -5.95 -15.66
C PRO A 24 3.77 -5.58 -14.47
N ARG A 25 3.70 -4.33 -14.03
CA ARG A 25 4.58 -3.80 -12.96
C ARG A 25 4.49 -4.63 -11.67
N GLU A 26 3.30 -5.13 -11.36
CA GLU A 26 2.99 -5.92 -10.16
C GLU A 26 3.57 -7.33 -10.23
N ALA A 27 4.02 -7.78 -11.41
CA ALA A 27 4.63 -9.10 -11.60
C ALA A 27 6.17 -9.09 -11.41
N HIS A 28 6.76 -7.96 -11.06
CA HIS A 28 8.15 -7.92 -10.64
C HIS A 28 8.26 -8.18 -9.13
N ASP A 29 9.14 -9.11 -8.75
CA ASP A 29 9.66 -9.23 -7.37
C ASP A 29 10.58 -8.02 -7.09
N VAL A 30 9.99 -6.85 -6.87
CA VAL A 30 10.65 -5.73 -6.18
C VAL A 30 10.26 -5.78 -4.70
N CYS A 31 10.12 -7.00 -4.16
CA CYS A 31 9.96 -7.21 -2.74
C CYS A 31 11.34 -7.11 -2.10
N HIS A 32 11.52 -6.10 -1.27
CA HIS A 32 12.61 -6.12 -0.31
C HIS A 32 12.05 -6.80 0.94
N GLU A 33 12.51 -8.04 1.19
CA GLU A 33 12.21 -8.82 2.40
C GLU A 33 12.50 -8.01 3.69
N GLU A 34 13.36 -7.00 3.56
CA GLU A 34 13.78 -6.11 4.63
C GLU A 34 12.74 -5.06 5.04
N PHE A 35 11.71 -4.78 4.22
CA PHE A 35 10.74 -3.70 4.44
C PHE A 35 9.35 -4.24 4.79
N VAL A 36 9.10 -4.39 6.09
CA VAL A 36 7.81 -4.85 6.62
C VAL A 36 6.75 -3.74 6.62
N ASN A 37 7.15 -2.47 6.80
CA ASN A 37 6.22 -1.33 6.90
C ASN A 37 6.28 -0.42 5.67
N VAL A 38 5.20 0.34 5.46
CA VAL A 38 5.10 1.30 4.34
C VAL A 38 6.18 2.38 4.47
N CYS A 39 6.39 2.89 5.68
CA CYS A 39 7.43 3.88 5.98
C CYS A 39 8.82 3.43 5.53
N ASP A 40 9.21 2.20 5.86
CA ASP A 40 10.50 1.62 5.46
C ASP A 40 10.63 1.56 3.93
N ARG A 41 9.55 1.17 3.26
CA ARG A 41 9.50 1.03 1.80
C ARG A 41 9.62 2.37 1.07
N ILE A 42 9.12 3.45 1.65
CA ILE A 42 9.17 4.79 1.04
C ILE A 42 10.29 5.68 1.60
N GLY A 43 11.05 5.18 2.58
CA GLY A 43 12.13 5.93 3.24
C GLY A 43 11.62 7.07 4.14
N PHE A 44 10.37 7.00 4.60
CA PHE A 44 9.79 7.98 5.51
C PHE A 44 10.15 7.61 6.95
N GLN A 45 10.65 8.58 7.72
CA GLN A 45 10.93 8.39 9.14
C GLN A 45 9.66 8.74 9.92
N PRO A 46 9.01 7.79 10.61
CA PRO A 46 7.85 8.10 11.41
C PRO A 46 8.23 9.08 12.53
N SER A 47 7.31 9.99 12.85
CA SER A 47 7.44 10.88 14.00
C SER A 47 7.68 10.06 15.28
N PRO A 48 8.56 10.49 16.21
CA PRO A 48 8.90 9.76 17.43
C PRO A 48 7.77 9.69 18.48
N GLU A 49 6.50 9.86 18.08
CA GLU A 49 5.36 9.74 18.99
C GLU A 49 5.18 8.29 19.49
N PRO A 50 5.06 8.05 20.82
CA PRO A 50 5.01 6.71 21.40
C PRO A 50 3.79 5.87 20.99
N SER A 51 2.70 6.53 20.60
CA SER A 51 1.43 5.91 20.19
C SER A 51 1.46 5.36 18.76
N ARG A 52 2.47 5.74 17.96
CA ARG A 52 2.62 5.36 16.54
C ARG A 52 3.73 4.36 16.30
N HIS A 53 4.23 3.70 17.35
CA HIS A 53 5.35 2.77 17.19
C HIS A 53 4.95 1.59 16.30
N PRO A 54 5.59 1.43 15.13
CA PRO A 54 5.40 0.25 14.30
C PRO A 54 5.80 -0.98 15.11
N ILE A 55 5.16 -2.12 14.87
CA ILE A 55 5.70 -3.38 15.34
C ILE A 55 7.12 -3.51 14.78
N SER A 56 8.08 -3.85 15.65
CA SER A 56 9.46 -4.02 15.22
C SER A 56 9.53 -5.10 14.14
N LYS A 57 10.35 -4.85 13.13
CA LYS A 57 10.63 -5.81 12.06
C LYS A 57 10.92 -7.22 12.59
N GLU A 58 11.73 -7.30 13.64
CA GLU A 58 12.09 -8.56 14.29
C GLU A 58 10.86 -9.31 14.83
N LYS A 59 9.91 -8.61 15.47
CA LYS A 59 8.68 -9.22 15.98
C LYS A 59 7.78 -9.72 14.85
N THR A 60 7.70 -8.98 13.74
CA THR A 60 6.90 -9.35 12.55
C THR A 60 7.42 -10.66 11.93
N LEU A 61 8.71 -10.69 11.62
CA LEU A 61 9.34 -11.84 10.98
C LEU A 61 9.36 -13.07 11.90
N SER A 62 9.59 -12.87 13.20
CA SER A 62 9.56 -13.96 14.19
C SER A 62 8.16 -14.57 14.35
N ALA A 63 7.10 -13.81 14.06
CA ALA A 63 5.72 -14.33 14.04
C ALA A 63 5.38 -15.08 12.73
N GLY A 64 6.29 -15.12 11.75
CA GLY A 64 6.10 -15.85 10.49
C GLY A 64 5.35 -15.07 9.40
N TYR A 65 5.21 -13.75 9.55
CA TYR A 65 4.52 -12.88 8.60
C TYR A 65 5.47 -11.85 7.97
N SER A 66 5.20 -11.40 6.75
CA SER A 66 5.89 -10.27 6.12
C SER A 66 5.34 -8.90 6.54
N TRP A 67 4.15 -8.88 7.16
CA TRP A 67 3.53 -7.72 7.77
C TRP A 67 2.51 -8.15 8.83
N VAL A 68 2.40 -7.41 9.93
CA VAL A 68 1.35 -7.57 10.93
C VAL A 68 0.74 -6.20 11.26
N PRO A 69 -0.57 -6.14 11.59
CA PRO A 69 -1.17 -4.87 12.00
C PRO A 69 -0.49 -4.30 13.25
N PRO A 70 -0.18 -3.00 13.30
CA PRO A 70 0.47 -2.39 14.45
C PRO A 70 -0.42 -2.45 15.70
N GLY A 71 0.22 -2.47 16.87
CA GLY A 71 -0.48 -2.42 18.17
C GLY A 71 -1.12 -3.74 18.64
N LEU A 72 -1.01 -4.83 17.88
CA LEU A 72 -1.57 -6.13 18.28
C LEU A 72 -0.63 -7.00 19.12
N SER A 73 -1.23 -7.79 20.01
CA SER A 73 -0.58 -8.93 20.67
C SER A 73 -0.48 -10.13 19.71
N SER A 74 0.38 -11.10 20.01
CA SER A 74 0.52 -12.30 19.15
C SER A 74 -0.79 -13.07 18.96
N GLU A 75 -1.59 -13.20 20.03
CA GLU A 75 -2.91 -13.84 19.98
C GLU A 75 -3.88 -13.07 19.06
N LYS A 76 -3.89 -11.73 19.15
CA LYS A 76 -4.75 -10.88 18.31
C LYS A 76 -4.32 -10.85 16.85
N ILE A 77 -3.04 -11.08 16.55
CA ILE A 77 -2.56 -11.23 15.17
C ILE A 77 -3.19 -12.47 14.51
N GLU A 78 -3.21 -13.60 15.22
CA GLU A 78 -3.84 -14.82 14.71
C GLU A 78 -5.36 -14.63 14.53
N GLU A 79 -6.05 -14.02 15.50
CA GLU A 79 -7.48 -13.71 15.41
C GLU A 79 -7.79 -12.80 14.19
N TYR A 80 -6.94 -11.82 13.92
CA TYR A 80 -7.09 -10.93 12.76
C TYR A 80 -6.94 -11.71 11.46
N PHE A 81 -5.88 -12.51 11.30
CA PHE A 81 -5.65 -13.24 10.06
C PHE A 81 -6.63 -14.39 9.82
N ASN A 82 -7.25 -14.95 10.86
CA ASN A 82 -8.33 -15.93 10.72
C ASN A 82 -9.59 -15.35 10.05
N GLN A 83 -9.75 -14.03 9.99
CA GLN A 83 -10.85 -13.36 9.30
C GLN A 83 -10.57 -13.16 7.80
N LEU A 84 -9.35 -13.43 7.34
CA LEU A 84 -8.95 -13.31 5.94
C LEU A 84 -8.90 -14.67 5.24
N PRO A 85 -9.19 -14.72 3.93
CA PRO A 85 -8.89 -15.90 3.12
C PRO A 85 -7.39 -16.24 3.23
N SER A 86 -7.07 -17.52 3.46
CA SER A 86 -5.69 -17.97 3.70
C SER A 86 -4.70 -17.58 2.60
N ASN A 87 -5.15 -17.49 1.34
CA ASN A 87 -4.34 -17.09 0.21
C ASN A 87 -4.02 -15.58 0.16
N LEU A 88 -4.60 -14.77 1.05
CA LEU A 88 -4.35 -13.33 1.19
C LEU A 88 -3.55 -12.99 2.45
N VAL A 89 -3.39 -13.94 3.37
CA VAL A 89 -2.62 -13.77 4.61
C VAL A 89 -1.13 -13.62 4.25
N PRO A 90 -0.44 -12.55 4.72
CA PRO A 90 0.95 -12.26 4.37
C PRO A 90 1.95 -13.16 5.14
N GLN A 91 1.73 -14.47 5.11
CA GLN A 91 2.63 -15.45 5.74
C GLN A 91 3.86 -15.66 4.87
N LEU A 92 5.05 -15.70 5.49
CA LEU A 92 6.33 -15.85 4.79
C LEU A 92 6.35 -17.12 3.91
N GLY A 93 6.83 -16.98 2.67
CA GLY A 93 6.94 -18.06 1.69
C GLY A 93 5.61 -18.47 1.04
N THR A 94 4.49 -17.79 1.33
CA THR A 94 3.16 -18.15 0.81
C THR A 94 2.70 -17.23 -0.33
N PRO A 95 1.67 -17.61 -1.12
CA PRO A 95 1.08 -16.71 -2.12
C PRO A 95 0.56 -15.39 -1.56
N GLY A 96 0.16 -15.36 -0.28
CA GLY A 96 -0.37 -14.19 0.38
C GLY A 96 0.70 -13.14 0.72
N GLU A 97 1.94 -13.55 0.98
CA GLU A 97 3.09 -12.64 1.05
C GLU A 97 3.25 -11.88 -0.28
N LYS A 98 3.32 -12.62 -1.40
CA LYS A 98 3.39 -12.00 -2.74
C LYS A 98 2.15 -11.15 -3.05
N TYR A 99 0.99 -11.52 -2.53
CA TYR A 99 -0.22 -10.71 -2.67
C TYR A 99 -0.07 -9.36 -1.98
N ARG A 100 0.45 -9.32 -0.75
CA ARG A 100 0.70 -8.08 -0.01
C ARG A 100 1.65 -7.15 -0.78
N ASP A 101 2.72 -7.69 -1.37
CA ASP A 101 3.63 -6.89 -2.19
C ASP A 101 2.96 -6.27 -3.40
N ARG A 102 2.13 -7.04 -4.11
CA ARG A 102 1.33 -6.52 -5.23
C ARG A 102 0.42 -5.39 -4.77
N GLN A 103 -0.24 -5.54 -3.62
CA GLN A 103 -1.08 -4.48 -3.06
C GLN A 103 -0.25 -3.21 -2.76
N LEU A 104 0.93 -3.33 -2.17
CA LEU A 104 1.81 -2.19 -1.91
C LEU A 104 2.24 -1.47 -3.19
N ILE A 105 2.57 -2.21 -4.26
CA ILE A 105 2.94 -1.62 -5.56
C ILE A 105 1.79 -0.82 -6.16
N LEU A 106 0.57 -1.34 -6.04
CA LEU A 106 -0.65 -0.72 -6.55
C LEU A 106 -1.05 0.53 -5.74
N GLN A 107 -0.99 0.43 -4.41
CA GLN A 107 -1.39 1.48 -3.48
C GLN A 107 -0.37 2.61 -3.36
N LEU A 108 0.92 2.33 -3.59
CA LEU A 108 2.02 3.30 -3.50
C LEU A 108 2.67 3.52 -4.88
N PRO A 109 1.94 4.11 -5.84
CA PRO A 109 2.53 4.48 -7.11
C PRO A 109 3.60 5.56 -6.90
N LYS A 110 4.70 5.48 -7.64
CA LYS A 110 5.83 6.43 -7.47
C LYS A 110 5.43 7.88 -7.72
N GLN A 111 4.43 8.09 -8.56
CA GLN A 111 3.83 9.40 -8.87
C GLN A 111 3.24 10.06 -7.63
N ASP A 112 2.75 9.28 -6.67
CA ASP A 112 2.18 9.80 -5.43
C ASP A 112 3.28 10.07 -4.38
N LEU A 113 4.52 9.68 -4.66
CA LEU A 113 5.65 9.81 -3.73
C LEU A 113 6.59 10.97 -4.09
N ALA A 114 6.76 11.30 -5.37
CA ALA A 114 7.63 12.42 -5.77
C ALA A 114 7.29 12.99 -7.15
N ALA A 115 7.41 14.31 -7.25
CA ALA A 115 7.22 15.08 -8.49
C ALA A 115 8.10 14.56 -9.65
N ALA A 116 9.29 14.03 -9.34
CA ALA A 116 10.22 13.47 -10.33
C ALA A 116 9.61 12.33 -11.18
N TYR A 117 8.58 11.65 -10.68
CA TYR A 117 7.88 10.59 -11.40
C TYR A 117 6.63 11.08 -12.16
N CYS A 118 6.25 12.34 -11.99
CA CYS A 118 5.06 12.96 -12.59
C CYS A 118 5.40 13.63 -13.92
N LYS A 119 5.14 12.93 -15.03
CA LYS A 119 5.45 13.40 -16.39
C LYS A 119 4.71 14.68 -16.81
N PHE A 120 3.51 14.90 -16.27
CA PHE A 120 2.61 15.98 -16.67
C PHE A 120 2.36 17.00 -15.55
N LEU A 121 3.21 17.00 -14.51
CA LEU A 121 3.16 18.02 -13.48
C LEU A 121 3.81 19.30 -14.02
N GLU A 122 3.05 20.39 -14.05
CA GLU A 122 3.57 21.68 -14.46
C GLU A 122 4.48 22.24 -13.36
N LYS A 123 5.51 22.99 -13.77
CA LYS A 123 6.53 23.52 -12.85
C LYS A 123 5.94 24.38 -11.75
N ASP A 124 4.88 25.11 -12.07
CA ASP A 124 4.22 26.03 -11.14
C ASP A 124 3.51 25.28 -9.99
N PHE A 125 3.17 24.00 -10.17
CA PHE A 125 2.52 23.17 -9.16
C PHE A 125 3.47 22.25 -8.39
N VAL A 126 4.76 22.22 -8.71
CA VAL A 126 5.73 21.32 -8.05
C VAL A 126 5.78 21.57 -6.54
N LYS A 127 5.85 22.84 -6.13
CA LYS A 127 5.88 23.19 -4.70
C LYS A 127 4.61 22.72 -3.98
N SER A 128 3.44 23.01 -4.53
CA SER A 128 2.16 22.60 -3.93
C SER A 128 2.00 21.08 -3.88
N PHE A 129 2.54 20.37 -4.88
CA PHE A 129 2.60 18.91 -4.86
C PHE A 129 3.48 18.39 -3.72
N ASP A 130 4.68 18.95 -3.55
CA ASP A 130 5.60 18.53 -2.49
C ASP A 130 5.01 18.81 -1.10
N ASP A 131 4.40 19.99 -0.91
CA ASP A 131 3.69 20.34 0.32
C ASP A 131 2.56 19.32 0.62
N PHE A 132 1.76 18.96 -0.39
CA PHE A 132 0.70 17.96 -0.26
C PHE A 132 1.23 16.58 0.13
N VAL A 133 2.29 16.09 -0.53
CA VAL A 133 2.88 14.78 -0.24
C VAL A 133 3.44 14.75 1.19
N ASN A 134 4.13 15.80 1.62
CA ASN A 134 4.68 15.89 2.97
C ASN A 134 3.56 15.88 4.01
N THR A 135 2.53 16.72 3.86
CA THR A 135 1.39 16.74 4.78
C THR A 135 0.65 15.40 4.81
N ARG A 136 0.43 14.75 3.66
CA ARG A 136 -0.18 13.41 3.62
C ARG A 136 0.65 12.39 4.37
N ASN A 137 1.97 12.36 4.14
CA ASN A 137 2.87 11.41 4.79
C ASN A 137 2.91 11.61 6.32
N GLU A 138 2.85 12.86 6.78
CA GLU A 138 2.87 13.19 8.21
C GLU A 138 1.54 12.89 8.92
N MET A 139 0.41 13.12 8.25
CA MET A 139 -0.91 13.11 8.89
C MET A 139 -1.77 11.88 8.59
N ALA A 140 -1.54 11.20 7.47
CA ALA A 140 -2.50 10.22 6.94
C ALA A 140 -1.88 8.90 6.49
N LEU A 141 -0.55 8.76 6.49
CA LEU A 141 0.10 7.51 6.12
C LEU A 141 0.14 6.55 7.32
N ASP A 142 -0.32 5.31 7.13
CA ASP A 142 -0.20 4.22 8.11
C ASP A 142 -0.91 4.52 9.46
N ILE A 143 -2.05 5.21 9.39
CA ILE A 143 -2.88 5.60 10.56
C ILE A 143 -3.99 4.59 10.89
N GLY A 144 -4.01 3.44 10.20
CA GLY A 144 -4.98 2.38 10.42
C GLY A 144 -4.76 1.63 11.75
N PHE A 145 -5.83 1.28 12.45
CA PHE A 145 -5.76 0.43 13.65
C PHE A 145 -6.87 -0.61 13.65
N VAL A 146 -6.55 -1.78 14.18
CA VAL A 146 -7.51 -2.89 14.34
C VAL A 146 -8.37 -2.61 15.57
N ARG A 147 -9.68 -2.80 15.42
CA ARG A 147 -10.65 -2.74 16.52
C ARG A 147 -11.15 -4.15 16.83
N ASP A 148 -11.45 -4.41 18.10
CA ASP A 148 -12.08 -5.66 18.50
C ASP A 148 -13.42 -5.85 17.81
N HIS A 149 -13.76 -7.11 17.53
CA HIS A 149 -15.03 -7.49 16.96
C HIS A 149 -16.16 -7.09 17.93
N LEU A 150 -17.03 -6.17 17.52
CA LEU A 150 -18.21 -5.80 18.30
C LEU A 150 -19.11 -7.03 18.44
N GLU A 151 -19.51 -7.38 19.67
CA GLU A 151 -20.49 -8.44 19.88
C GLU A 151 -21.77 -8.15 19.08
N ARG A 152 -22.37 -9.23 18.58
CA ARG A 152 -23.24 -9.32 17.40
C ARG A 152 -24.63 -8.64 17.52
N ASP A 153 -24.79 -7.67 18.40
CA ASP A 153 -26.07 -7.03 18.71
C ASP A 153 -26.20 -5.58 18.20
N THR A 154 -25.24 -5.11 17.40
CA THR A 154 -25.46 -3.93 16.57
C THR A 154 -25.72 -4.37 15.14
N GLU A 155 -26.98 -4.71 14.88
CA GLU A 155 -27.51 -4.96 13.55
C GLU A 155 -27.08 -3.80 12.62
N CYS A 156 -26.19 -4.10 11.68
CA CYS A 156 -25.74 -3.15 10.69
C CYS A 156 -26.92 -2.90 9.76
N LYS A 157 -27.71 -1.85 10.03
CA LYS A 157 -29.04 -1.62 9.41
C LYS A 157 -29.08 -1.50 7.88
N ASN A 158 -27.96 -1.70 7.17
CA ASN A 158 -27.85 -1.56 5.71
C ASN A 158 -26.93 -2.59 5.02
N ALA A 159 -26.63 -3.74 5.62
CA ALA A 159 -25.75 -4.73 5.00
C ALA A 159 -26.54 -5.96 4.47
N PRO A 160 -26.62 -6.19 3.14
CA PRO A 160 -26.93 -7.53 2.62
C PRO A 160 -25.79 -8.49 3.02
N GLU A 161 -26.06 -9.80 3.03
CA GLU A 161 -25.30 -10.90 3.67
C GLU A 161 -23.80 -11.08 3.30
N ASN A 162 -23.14 -10.10 2.65
CA ASN A 162 -21.77 -10.15 2.15
C ASN A 162 -20.84 -9.00 2.66
N CYS A 163 -21.03 -8.44 3.87
CA CYS A 163 -20.18 -7.34 4.40
C CYS A 163 -18.84 -7.66 5.12
N ALA A 164 -18.47 -8.90 5.45
CA ALA A 164 -17.18 -9.21 6.10
C ALA A 164 -15.96 -9.11 5.15
N TRP A 165 -16.08 -9.56 3.90
CA TRP A 165 -15.05 -9.69 2.88
C TRP A 165 -14.90 -8.43 2.02
N GLU A 166 -16.02 -7.88 1.53
CA GLU A 166 -16.02 -6.74 0.59
C GLU A 166 -15.53 -5.45 1.27
N ASN A 167 -15.77 -5.30 2.57
CA ASN A 167 -15.23 -4.18 3.35
C ASN A 167 -13.76 -4.38 3.73
N PHE A 168 -13.29 -5.61 3.93
CA PHE A 168 -11.87 -5.88 4.24
C PHE A 168 -10.95 -5.52 3.07
N ALA A 169 -11.41 -5.72 1.83
CA ALA A 169 -10.71 -5.24 0.64
C ALA A 169 -10.55 -3.70 0.63
N SER A 170 -11.46 -2.97 1.29
CA SER A 170 -11.39 -1.51 1.43
C SER A 170 -10.50 -1.04 2.59
N TRP A 171 -10.36 -1.83 3.67
CA TRP A 171 -9.50 -1.50 4.82
C TRP A 171 -7.99 -1.69 4.57
N HIS A 172 -7.60 -2.26 3.44
CA HIS A 172 -6.20 -2.29 3.00
C HIS A 172 -5.70 -0.92 2.45
N GLN A 173 -6.44 0.18 2.63
CA GLN A 173 -6.18 1.49 2.02
C GLN A 173 -5.69 2.59 3.00
N SER A 174 -5.18 2.25 4.17
CA SER A 174 -4.54 3.22 5.08
C SER A 174 -3.17 2.75 5.54
#